data_AF-A0A151SFG9-F1
#
_entry.id   AF-A0A151SFG9-F1
#
_cell.length_a   1.000
_cell.length_b   1.000
_cell.length_c   1.000
_cell.angle_alpha   90.00
_cell.angle_beta   90.00
_cell.angle_gamma   90.00
#
_symmetry.space_group_name_H-M   'P 1'
#
loop_
_entity.id
_entity.type
_entity.pdbx_description
1 polymer ?
#
loop_
_entity_poly.entity_id
_entity_poly.type
_entity_poly.pdbx_seq_one_letter_code
_entity_poly.pdbx_strand_id
1 'polypeptide(L)' 'MLFGVTNARAVFMDYMNRIFQPFLDKFVVLFSDDILIYSRTSEERGEHLRLVLEILKEK' A
#
# COMPACT_ATOMS: atom_id res chain seq x y z
N MET A 1 4.15 -14.64 -0.74
CA MET A 1 3.67 -14.86 -2.12
C MET A 1 4.67 -15.75 -2.85
N LEU A 2 4.23 -16.70 -3.67
CA LEU A 2 5.13 -17.36 -4.63
C LEU A 2 5.26 -16.46 -5.86
N PHE A 3 6.47 -16.30 -6.40
CA PHE A 3 6.69 -15.55 -7.65
C PHE A 3 6.37 -16.43 -8.86
N GLY A 4 5.78 -15.84 -9.91
CA GLY A 4 5.51 -16.54 -11.18
C GLY A 4 4.19 -17.32 -11.26
N VAL A 5 3.33 -17.26 -10.25
CA VAL A 5 1.97 -17.80 -10.32
C VAL A 5 1.04 -16.80 -11.01
N THR A 6 0.26 -17.24 -12.01
CA THR A 6 -0.59 -16.37 -12.85
C THR A 6 -1.56 -15.51 -12.04
N ASN A 7 -2.05 -16.02 -10.90
CA ASN A 7 -3.01 -15.31 -10.04
C ASN A 7 -2.35 -14.53 -8.90
N ALA A 8 -1.02 -14.53 -8.79
CA ALA A 8 -0.34 -13.89 -7.67
C ALA A 8 -0.66 -12.38 -7.62
N ARG A 9 -0.53 -11.68 -8.74
CA ARG A 9 -0.84 -10.25 -8.78
C ARG A 9 -2.28 -9.95 -8.35
N ALA A 10 -3.26 -10.75 -8.78
CA ALA A 10 -4.66 -10.54 -8.43
C ALA A 10 -4.91 -10.71 -6.92
N VAL A 11 -4.34 -11.75 -6.31
CA VAL A 11 -4.47 -12.00 -4.87
C VAL A 11 -3.74 -10.93 -4.05
N PHE A 12 -2.56 -10.50 -4.50
CA PHE A 12 -1.83 -9.41 -3.87
C PHE A 12 -2.64 -8.11 -3.93
N MET A 13 -3.16 -7.75 -5.11
CA MET A 13 -3.97 -6.54 -5.27
C MET A 13 -5.24 -6.57 -4.41
N ASP A 14 -5.98 -7.69 -4.35
CA ASP A 14 -7.17 -7.81 -3.48
C ASP A 14 -6.81 -7.64 -1.99
N TYR A 15 -5.73 -8.29 -1.56
CA TYR A 15 -5.26 -8.21 -0.17
C TYR A 15 -4.83 -6.79 0.22
N MET A 16 -4.02 -6.16 -0.63
CA MET A 16 -3.53 -4.80 -0.41
C MET A 16 -4.68 -3.78 -0.46
N ASN A 17 -5.65 -3.96 -1.38
CA ASN A 17 -6.83 -3.10 -1.44
C ASN A 17 -7.65 -3.17 -0.15
N ARG A 18 -7.77 -4.33 0.48
CA ARG A 18 -8.49 -4.48 1.75
C ARG A 18 -7.78 -3.83 2.92
N ILE A 19 -6.45 -3.98 3.00
CA ILE A 19 -5.63 -3.38 4.08
C ILE A 19 -5.61 -1.86 3.95
N PHE A 20 -5.36 -1.36 2.74
CA PHE A 20 -5.21 0.07 2.49
C PHE A 20 -6.53 0.78 2.17
N GLN A 21 -7.66 0.09 2.17
CA GLN A 21 -8.99 0.67 1.90
C GLN A 21 -9.26 2.01 2.61
N PRO A 22 -8.88 2.22 3.89
CA PRO A 22 -9.10 3.49 4.57
C PRO A 22 -8.24 4.66 4.04
N PHE A 23 -7.16 4.35 3.31
CA PHE A 23 -6.11 5.26 2.84
C PHE A 23 -6.05 5.39 1.32
N LEU A 24 -6.68 4.47 0.59
CA LEU A 24 -6.87 4.53 -0.86
C LEU A 24 -7.56 5.85 -1.25
N ASP A 25 -7.08 6.44 -2.34
CA ASP A 25 -7.53 7.73 -2.91
C ASP A 25 -7.34 8.96 -1.99
N LYS A 26 -6.80 8.79 -0.78
CA LYS A 26 -6.43 9.90 0.12
C LYS A 26 -4.95 10.24 0.00
N PHE A 27 -4.10 9.25 0.25
CA PHE A 27 -2.65 9.40 0.18
C PHE A 27 -1.93 8.11 -0.24
N VAL A 28 -2.63 7.00 -0.45
CA VAL A 28 -2.07 5.73 -0.94
C VAL A 28 -2.70 5.37 -2.28
N VAL A 29 -1.88 4.94 -3.24
CA VAL A 29 -2.31 4.30 -4.49
C VAL A 29 -1.52 3.01 -4.67
N LEU A 30 -2.20 1.93 -5.02
CA LEU A 30 -1.59 0.63 -5.29
C LEU A 30 -1.44 0.45 -6.79
N PHE A 31 -0.23 0.11 -7.26
CA PHE A 31 0.03 -0.11 -8.68
C PHE A 31 0.91 -1.33 -8.91
N SER A 32 0.33 -2.37 -9.52
CA SER A 32 0.94 -3.69 -9.74
C SER A 32 1.49 -4.30 -8.45
N ASP A 33 2.76 -4.02 -8.14
CA ASP A 33 3.50 -4.55 -7.00
C ASP A 33 4.00 -3.43 -6.06
N ASP A 34 3.75 -2.16 -6.41
CA ASP A 34 4.22 -0.98 -5.70
C ASP A 34 3.10 -0.26 -4.93
N ILE A 35 3.46 0.33 -3.80
CA ILE A 35 2.62 1.24 -3.02
C ILE A 35 3.16 2.64 -3.21
N LEU A 36 2.35 3.50 -3.82
CA LEU A 36 2.67 4.91 -4.01
C LEU A 36 2.02 5.74 -2.90
N ILE A 37 2.84 6.54 -2.22
CA ILE A 37 2.42 7.39 -1.10
C ILE A 37 2.58 8.85 -1.53
N TYR A 38 1.47 9.61 -1.49
CA TYR A 38 1.46 11.03 -1.80
C TYR A 38 1.40 11.88 -0.54
N SER A 39 2.13 12.99 -0.55
CA SER A 39 2.13 13.97 0.55
C SER A 39 2.30 15.36 -0.05
N ARG A 40 1.66 16.37 0.55
CA ARG A 40 1.76 17.76 0.09
C ARG A 40 2.92 18.48 0.76
N THR A 41 3.25 18.13 2.01
CA THR A 41 4.40 18.68 2.74
C THR A 41 5.40 17.59 3.15
N SER A 42 6.58 18.02 3.58
CA SER A 42 7.61 17.11 4.09
C SER A 42 7.25 16.52 5.45
N GLU A 43 6.54 17.25 6.31
CA GLU A 43 6.05 16.70 7.59
C GLU A 43 5.01 15.59 7.34
N GLU A 44 4.05 15.83 6.46
CA GLU A 44 3.05 14.82 6.06
C GLU A 44 3.70 13.57 5.45
N ARG A 45 4.82 13.73 4.74
CA ARG A 45 5.56 12.61 4.15
C ARG A 45 6.09 11.65 5.21
N GLY A 46 6.61 12.17 6.31
CA GLY A 46 7.10 11.35 7.42
C GLY A 46 5.96 10.54 8.06
N GLU A 47 4.86 11.21 8.35
CA GLU A 47 3.69 10.59 9.00
C GLU A 47 2.99 9.56 8.10
N HIS A 48 2.75 9.88 6.82
CA HIS A 48 2.15 8.93 5.88
C HIS A 48 3.02 7.69 5.69
N LEU A 49 4.34 7.87 5.58
CA LEU A 49 5.28 6.74 5.45
C LEU A 49 5.27 5.88 6.72
N ARG A 50 5.30 6.50 7.90
CA ARG A 50 5.24 5.78 9.17
C ARG A 50 3.98 4.94 9.28
N LEU A 51 2.81 5.52 8.99
CA LEU A 51 1.53 4.81 9.04
C LEU A 51 1.50 3.60 8.10
N VAL A 52 1.94 3.77 6.85
CA VAL A 52 1.99 2.66 5.88
C VAL A 52 2.93 1.57 6.35
N LEU A 53 4.13 1.92 6.84
CA LEU A 53 5.09 0.95 7.35
C LEU A 53 4.60 0.21 8.61
N GLU A 54 3.91 0.91 9.52
CA GLU A 54 3.30 0.29 10.71
C GLU A 54 2.23 -0.73 10.29
N ILE A 55 1.36 -0.39 9.34
CA ILE A 55 0.34 -1.30 8.80
C ILE A 55 0.98 -2.52 8.14
N LEU A 56 2.02 -2.34 7.33
CA LEU A 56 2.75 -3.43 6.67
C LEU A 56 3.50 -4.32 7.65
N LYS A 57 3.84 -3.82 8.83
CA LYS A 57 4.52 -4.59 9.87
C LYS A 57 3.54 -5.44 10.69
N GLU A 58 2.32 -4.95 10.89
CA GLU A 58 1.27 -5.64 11.65
C GLU A 58 0.50 -6.70 10.86
N LYS A 59 0.54 -6.63 9.53
CA LYS A 59 -0.18 -7.52 8.61
C LYS A 59 0.74 -8.49 7.91
#